data_AF-A0A3N5TB58-F1
#
_entry.id   AF-A0A3N5TB58-F1
#
_cell.length_a   1.000
_cell.length_b   1.000
_cell.length_c   1.000
_cell.angle_alpha   90.00
_cell.angle_beta   90.00
_cell.angle_gamma   90.00
#
_symmetry.space_group_name_H-M   'P 1'
#
loop_
_entity.id
_entity.type
_entity.pdbx_description
1 polymer ?
#
loop_
_entity_poly.entity_id
_entity_poly.type
_entity_poly.pdbx_seq_one_letter_code
_entity_poly.pdbx_strand_id
1 'polypeptide(L)'
;MKIAILLIAVLFLIGFITACESTGDFSGDIHKIGEDKIILIGSFELEPPLKPGEQNIAGFETGKDYINKIIFTIENRNIKEAVRLANLDHCLKFDFGKTFYLEHKYSEELYISFPSVWMSATTRNLSSVTEVRGILSLPGPFLIKPPAGCRILYFGRVRYHRDADNNITEVEIIDEFDAVKKEAEQRYKTSIDMCRVRLQVPEY
;
A
#
# COMPACT_ATOMS: atom_id res chain seq x y z
N MET A 1 24.15 41.03 -30.20
CA MET A 1 23.53 40.99 -28.85
C MET A 1 22.12 40.37 -28.91
N LYS A 2 21.99 39.14 -29.45
CA LYS A 2 20.71 38.40 -29.56
C LYS A 2 20.83 36.89 -29.24
N ILE A 3 22.04 36.43 -28.89
CA ILE A 3 22.34 34.99 -28.67
C ILE A 3 22.27 34.64 -27.17
N ALA A 4 22.33 35.63 -26.27
CA ALA A 4 22.33 35.39 -24.82
C ALA A 4 20.94 35.12 -24.22
N ILE A 5 19.85 35.34 -24.95
CA ILE A 5 18.47 35.17 -24.43
C ILE A 5 17.94 33.75 -24.68
N LEU A 6 18.50 33.01 -25.64
CA LEU A 6 18.02 31.67 -26.00
C LEU A 6 18.50 30.56 -25.05
N LEU A 7 19.58 30.80 -24.30
CA LEU A 7 20.19 29.81 -23.40
C LEU A 7 19.55 29.77 -21.99
N ILE A 8 18.80 30.80 -21.60
CA ILE A 8 18.13 30.86 -20.30
C ILE A 8 16.76 30.14 -20.34
N ALA A 9 16.15 30.03 -21.52
CA ALA A 9 14.86 29.35 -21.69
C ALA A 9 14.97 27.81 -21.72
N VAL A 10 16.15 27.25 -22.05
CA VAL A 10 16.37 25.80 -22.11
C VAL A 10 16.73 25.21 -20.74
N LEU A 11 17.24 26.02 -19.81
CA LEU A 11 17.60 25.59 -18.46
C LEU A 11 16.41 25.54 -17.48
N PHE A 12 15.25 26.11 -17.83
CA PHE A 12 14.03 26.03 -17.00
C PHE A 12 13.10 24.86 -17.33
N LEU A 13 13.41 24.07 -18.37
CA LEU A 13 12.52 23.01 -18.87
C LEU A 13 12.79 21.61 -18.27
N ILE A 14 13.74 21.46 -17.35
CA ILE A 14 14.15 20.16 -16.78
C ILE A 14 13.59 19.92 -15.36
N GLY A 15 12.84 20.88 -14.81
CA GLY A 15 12.41 20.87 -13.39
C GLY A 15 11.05 20.23 -13.07
N PHE A 16 10.37 19.57 -14.01
CA PHE A 16 9.08 18.92 -13.74
C PHE A 16 9.11 17.45 -14.15
N ILE A 17 10.03 16.68 -13.55
CA ILE A 17 9.79 15.24 -13.42
C ILE A 17 8.81 15.13 -12.26
N THR A 18 7.53 15.13 -12.60
CA THR A 18 6.44 14.72 -11.72
C THR A 18 6.86 13.42 -11.04
N ALA A 19 6.98 13.44 -9.71
CA ALA A 19 7.17 12.24 -8.92
C ALA A 19 6.04 11.29 -9.30
N CYS A 20 6.37 10.23 -10.04
CA CYS A 20 5.48 9.12 -10.25
C CYS A 20 5.30 8.51 -8.86
N GLU A 21 4.16 8.78 -8.21
CA GLU A 21 3.76 8.05 -7.02
C GLU A 21 3.69 6.57 -7.42
N SER A 22 4.64 5.77 -6.93
CA SER A 22 4.64 4.34 -7.21
C SER A 22 3.47 3.72 -6.45
N THR A 23 2.37 3.48 -7.15
CA THR A 23 1.16 2.85 -6.61
C THR A 23 1.25 1.32 -6.55
N GLY A 24 2.46 0.75 -6.59
CA GLY A 24 2.67 -0.69 -6.80
C GLY A 24 3.94 -1.26 -6.18
N ASP A 25 4.09 -2.57 -6.35
CA ASP A 25 5.22 -3.36 -5.85
C ASP A 25 6.54 -2.91 -6.49
N PHE A 26 7.52 -2.58 -5.66
CA PHE A 26 8.81 -2.03 -6.03
C PHE A 26 9.64 -3.08 -6.76
N SER A 27 9.99 -2.76 -8.00
CA SER A 27 10.80 -3.59 -8.89
C SER A 27 12.14 -2.95 -9.25
N GLY A 28 12.48 -1.83 -8.61
CA GLY A 28 13.73 -1.09 -8.83
C GLY A 28 14.95 -1.72 -8.16
N ASP A 29 16.08 -1.03 -8.27
CA ASP A 29 17.34 -1.38 -7.62
C ASP A 29 17.34 -0.89 -6.16
N ILE A 30 17.40 -1.83 -5.21
CA ILE A 30 17.32 -1.54 -3.78
C ILE A 30 18.51 -0.74 -3.25
N HIS A 31 19.63 -0.67 -3.99
CA HIS A 31 20.77 0.19 -3.66
C HIS A 31 20.60 1.64 -4.14
N LYS A 32 19.61 1.88 -4.99
CA LYS A 32 19.34 3.19 -5.61
C LYS A 32 18.03 3.80 -5.15
N ILE A 33 17.56 3.42 -3.96
CA ILE A 33 16.46 4.13 -3.30
C ILE A 33 16.86 5.61 -3.20
N GLY A 34 15.96 6.54 -3.53
CA GLY A 34 16.21 8.00 -3.43
C GLY A 34 16.30 8.47 -1.98
N GLU A 35 17.17 9.42 -1.64
CA GLU A 35 17.48 9.80 -0.24
C GLU A 35 16.25 10.14 0.63
N ASP A 36 15.17 10.61 0.01
CA ASP A 36 13.89 10.92 0.63
C ASP A 36 12.88 9.75 0.61
N LYS A 37 13.33 8.54 0.28
CA LYS A 37 12.50 7.34 0.10
C LYS A 37 12.92 6.21 1.03
N ILE A 38 11.93 5.38 1.32
CA ILE A 38 12.04 4.09 2.01
C ILE A 38 11.34 3.01 1.21
N ILE A 39 11.67 1.75 1.51
CA ILE A 39 10.91 0.57 1.09
C ILE A 39 10.21 -0.01 2.32
N LEU A 40 8.90 -0.08 2.29
CA LEU A 40 8.07 -0.76 3.28
C LEU A 40 7.83 -2.20 2.82
N ILE A 41 8.10 -3.16 3.69
CA ILE A 41 7.95 -4.59 3.43
C ILE A 41 7.01 -5.18 4.48
N GLY A 42 6.01 -5.91 4.00
CA GLY A 42 5.11 -6.67 4.85
C GLY A 42 4.06 -7.38 4.03
N SER A 43 3.07 -7.95 4.72
CA SER A 43 1.97 -8.65 4.07
C SER A 43 0.70 -8.57 4.92
N PHE A 44 -0.43 -8.86 4.28
CA PHE A 44 -1.72 -8.98 4.93
C PHE A 44 -2.32 -10.34 4.63
N GLU A 45 -3.04 -10.92 5.57
CA GLU A 45 -3.68 -12.23 5.44
C GLU A 45 -5.09 -12.19 6.05
N LEU A 46 -6.02 -12.96 5.45
CA LEU A 46 -7.33 -13.26 6.04
C LEU A 46 -7.35 -14.74 6.41
N GLU A 47 -7.76 -15.05 7.63
CA GLU A 47 -7.96 -16.42 8.10
C GLU A 47 -9.42 -16.63 8.60
N PRO A 48 -10.26 -17.42 7.91
CA PRO A 48 -10.00 -18.10 6.64
C PRO A 48 -9.87 -17.13 5.45
N PRO A 49 -9.19 -17.52 4.36
CA PRO A 49 -9.09 -16.71 3.15
C PRO A 49 -10.46 -16.52 2.49
N LEU A 50 -10.61 -15.48 1.66
CA LEU A 50 -11.82 -15.28 0.88
C LEU A 50 -12.09 -16.46 -0.06
N LYS A 51 -13.32 -16.92 -0.08
CA LYS A 51 -13.77 -18.00 -0.98
C LYS A 51 -14.23 -17.43 -2.31
N PRO A 52 -14.13 -18.19 -3.42
CA PRO A 52 -14.77 -17.82 -4.67
C PRO A 52 -16.26 -17.51 -4.47
N GLY A 53 -16.69 -16.34 -4.93
CA GLY A 53 -18.08 -15.88 -4.79
C GLY A 53 -18.39 -15.06 -3.54
N GLU A 54 -17.49 -14.96 -2.55
CA GLU A 54 -17.67 -14.05 -1.41
C GLU A 54 -17.54 -12.57 -1.83
N GLN A 55 -16.80 -12.28 -2.91
CA GLN A 55 -16.75 -10.97 -3.53
C GLN A 55 -17.63 -10.92 -4.79
N ASN A 56 -18.49 -9.90 -4.89
CA ASN A 56 -19.32 -9.59 -6.05
C ASN A 56 -18.92 -8.24 -6.68
N ILE A 57 -17.74 -8.21 -7.30
CA ILE A 57 -17.15 -7.01 -7.92
C ILE A 57 -16.83 -7.20 -9.41
N ALA A 58 -17.17 -8.37 -9.99
CA ALA A 58 -16.79 -8.76 -11.35
C ALA A 58 -17.57 -8.03 -12.46
N GLY A 59 -18.72 -7.41 -12.15
CA GLY A 59 -19.51 -6.61 -13.10
C GLY A 59 -18.96 -5.20 -13.35
N PHE A 60 -17.83 -4.85 -12.73
CA PHE A 60 -17.14 -3.57 -12.86
C PHE A 60 -15.87 -3.76 -13.69
N GLU A 61 -15.67 -2.97 -14.76
CA GLU A 61 -14.55 -3.15 -15.71
C GLU A 61 -13.19 -3.15 -15.00
N THR A 62 -12.99 -2.27 -14.01
CA THR A 62 -11.78 -2.23 -13.17
C THR A 62 -11.90 -3.04 -11.88
N GLY A 63 -13.03 -3.71 -11.64
CA GLY A 63 -13.30 -4.48 -10.42
C GLY A 63 -12.42 -5.70 -10.26
N LYS A 64 -11.88 -6.23 -11.37
CA LYS A 64 -10.92 -7.34 -11.36
C LYS A 64 -9.65 -7.00 -10.57
N ASP A 65 -9.24 -5.75 -10.54
CA ASP A 65 -8.04 -5.30 -9.84
C ASP A 65 -8.19 -5.31 -8.32
N TYR A 66 -9.40 -5.56 -7.80
CA TYR A 66 -9.71 -5.56 -6.36
C TYR A 66 -10.09 -6.96 -5.83
N ILE A 67 -10.13 -7.97 -6.70
CA ILE A 67 -10.43 -9.35 -6.32
C ILE A 67 -9.28 -9.91 -5.48
N ASN A 68 -9.61 -10.42 -4.29
CA ASN A 68 -8.69 -10.98 -3.31
C ASN A 68 -7.53 -10.05 -2.92
N LYS A 69 -7.80 -8.75 -2.87
CA LYS A 69 -6.82 -7.74 -2.46
C LYS A 69 -7.26 -6.99 -1.21
N ILE A 70 -6.28 -6.65 -0.40
CA ILE A 70 -6.42 -5.59 0.60
C ILE A 70 -6.20 -4.24 -0.07
N ILE A 71 -6.96 -3.25 0.39
CA ILE A 71 -6.91 -1.86 -0.04
C ILE A 71 -6.60 -1.00 1.19
N PHE A 72 -5.64 -0.10 1.09
CA PHE A 72 -5.31 0.85 2.16
C PHE A 72 -4.59 2.07 1.59
N THR A 73 -4.37 3.09 2.41
CA THR A 73 -3.48 4.23 2.09
C THR A 73 -2.31 4.26 3.06
N ILE A 74 -1.19 4.85 2.64
CA ILE A 74 -0.08 5.19 3.54
C ILE A 74 0.17 6.68 3.43
N GLU A 75 0.10 7.37 4.56
CA GLU A 75 0.22 8.82 4.63
C GLU A 75 0.99 9.23 5.89
N ASN A 76 1.52 10.45 5.93
CA ASN A 76 2.17 11.00 7.12
C ASN A 76 1.18 11.53 8.19
N ARG A 77 -0.09 11.19 8.03
CA ARG A 77 -1.18 11.55 8.94
C ARG A 77 -2.24 10.47 8.92
N ASN A 78 -2.93 10.30 10.04
CA ASN A 78 -4.10 9.44 10.11
C ASN A 78 -5.23 10.02 9.25
N ILE A 79 -5.62 9.32 8.19
CA ILE A 79 -6.79 9.68 7.40
C ILE A 79 -8.01 9.09 8.14
N LYS A 80 -8.98 9.93 8.49
CA LYS A 80 -10.21 9.55 9.22
C LYS A 80 -11.45 9.42 8.33
N GLU A 81 -11.36 9.83 7.08
CA GLU A 81 -12.44 9.72 6.10
C GLU A 81 -12.39 8.40 5.34
N ALA A 82 -13.49 7.65 5.34
CA ALA A 82 -13.61 6.43 4.56
C ALA A 82 -13.27 6.68 3.08
N VAL A 83 -12.47 5.79 2.49
CA VAL A 83 -12.11 5.82 1.07
C VAL A 83 -13.40 5.85 0.23
N ARG A 84 -13.61 6.97 -0.45
CA ARG A 84 -14.66 7.08 -1.47
C ARG A 84 -14.17 6.51 -2.78
N LEU A 85 -15.10 6.01 -3.59
CA LEU A 85 -14.88 5.59 -4.98
C LEU A 85 -14.13 6.62 -5.84
N ALA A 86 -14.28 7.92 -5.55
CA ALA A 86 -13.58 8.98 -6.28
C ALA A 86 -12.09 9.09 -5.91
N ASN A 87 -11.64 8.46 -4.82
CA ASN A 87 -10.29 8.60 -4.28
C ASN A 87 -9.46 7.30 -4.41
N LEU A 88 -9.86 6.40 -5.31
CA LEU A 88 -9.25 5.06 -5.42
C LEU A 88 -7.87 5.06 -6.03
N ASP A 89 -7.57 6.06 -6.85
CA ASP A 89 -6.26 6.17 -7.49
C ASP A 89 -5.15 6.38 -6.45
N HIS A 90 -5.50 6.83 -5.24
CA HIS A 90 -4.58 6.98 -4.10
C HIS A 90 -4.48 5.74 -3.22
N CYS A 91 -5.29 4.71 -3.48
CA CYS A 91 -5.28 3.50 -2.67
C CYS A 91 -4.28 2.48 -3.21
N LEU A 92 -3.50 1.94 -2.29
CA LEU A 92 -2.61 0.82 -2.52
C LEU A 92 -3.42 -0.47 -2.50
N LYS A 93 -3.04 -1.41 -3.38
CA LYS A 93 -3.77 -2.66 -3.62
C LYS A 93 -2.78 -3.82 -3.66
N PHE A 94 -2.87 -4.73 -2.70
CA PHE A 94 -1.97 -5.88 -2.62
C PHE A 94 -2.73 -7.19 -2.44
N ASP A 95 -2.21 -8.28 -3.01
CA ASP A 95 -2.79 -9.61 -2.84
C ASP A 95 -2.67 -10.06 -1.38
N PHE A 96 -3.72 -10.69 -0.85
CA PHE A 96 -3.62 -11.39 0.43
C PHE A 96 -2.60 -12.54 0.36
N GLY A 97 -1.89 -12.76 1.47
CA GLY A 97 -0.91 -13.84 1.62
C GLY A 97 0.41 -13.63 0.85
N LYS A 98 0.60 -12.46 0.22
CA LYS A 98 1.85 -12.14 -0.49
C LYS A 98 2.61 -11.00 0.21
N THR A 99 3.92 -11.17 0.31
CA THR A 99 4.84 -10.09 0.66
C THR A 99 4.83 -9.04 -0.45
N PHE A 100 4.69 -7.77 -0.07
CA PHE A 100 4.86 -6.65 -0.97
C PHE A 100 6.05 -5.79 -0.55
N TYR A 101 6.61 -5.07 -1.52
CA TYR A 101 7.70 -4.11 -1.36
C TYR A 101 7.18 -2.77 -1.87
N LEU A 102 7.01 -1.78 -1.01
CA LEU A 102 6.41 -0.50 -1.40
C LEU A 102 7.43 0.61 -1.24
N GLU A 103 7.78 1.27 -2.33
CA GLU A 103 8.53 2.53 -2.24
C GLU A 103 7.60 3.64 -1.77
N HIS A 104 8.02 4.38 -0.75
CA HIS A 104 7.26 5.48 -0.18
C HIS A 104 8.19 6.62 0.21
N LYS A 105 7.65 7.85 0.26
CA LYS A 105 8.40 8.99 0.81
C LYS A 105 8.67 8.77 2.30
N TYR A 106 9.90 9.04 2.74
CA TYR A 106 10.27 8.99 4.14
C TYR A 106 9.42 10.00 4.94
N SER A 107 8.94 9.57 6.09
CA SER A 107 8.36 10.42 7.12
C SER A 107 8.64 9.81 8.49
N GLU A 108 8.70 10.64 9.53
CA GLU A 108 8.90 10.18 10.91
C GLU A 108 7.71 9.36 11.43
N GLU A 109 6.53 9.58 10.85
CA GLU A 109 5.31 8.84 11.13
C GLU A 109 4.62 8.46 9.82
N LEU A 110 4.24 7.19 9.69
CA LEU A 110 3.51 6.67 8.54
C LEU A 110 2.28 5.90 9.03
N TYR A 111 1.12 6.23 8.50
CA TYR A 111 -0.15 5.65 8.89
C TYR A 111 -0.69 4.76 7.78
N ILE A 112 -0.71 3.45 8.00
CA ILE A 112 -1.47 2.50 7.17
C ILE A 112 -2.95 2.70 7.53
N SER A 113 -3.67 3.44 6.68
CA SER A 113 -5.05 3.88 6.95
C SER A 113 -6.04 3.12 6.07
N PHE A 114 -7.25 2.92 6.60
CA PHE A 114 -8.36 2.22 5.93
C PHE A 114 -8.02 0.85 5.31
N PRO A 115 -7.36 -0.07 6.04
CA PRO A 115 -7.27 -1.44 5.57
C PRO A 115 -8.68 -1.98 5.34
N SER A 116 -8.97 -2.39 4.13
CA SER A 116 -10.32 -2.78 3.72
C SER A 116 -10.30 -3.76 2.56
N VAL A 117 -11.41 -4.47 2.40
CA VAL A 117 -11.66 -5.34 1.25
C VAL A 117 -12.98 -4.97 0.61
N TRP A 118 -12.99 -4.91 -0.71
CA TRP A 118 -14.22 -4.69 -1.45
C TRP A 118 -15.01 -5.97 -1.60
N MET A 119 -16.22 -5.99 -1.03
CA MET A 119 -17.09 -7.15 -1.05
C MET A 119 -18.12 -7.07 -2.17
N SER A 120 -18.64 -5.89 -2.49
CA SER A 120 -19.57 -5.75 -3.63
C SER A 120 -19.57 -4.37 -4.28
N ALA A 121 -19.72 -4.37 -5.61
CA ALA A 121 -19.88 -3.16 -6.41
C ALA A 121 -21.01 -3.38 -7.43
N THR A 122 -21.82 -2.34 -7.65
CA THR A 122 -22.89 -2.34 -8.64
C THR A 122 -22.77 -1.14 -9.56
N THR A 123 -22.94 -1.36 -10.86
CA THR A 123 -23.03 -0.29 -11.84
C THR A 123 -24.50 0.13 -11.98
N ARG A 124 -24.84 1.40 -11.80
CA ARG A 124 -26.17 1.91 -12.20
C ARG A 124 -26.10 2.39 -13.66
N ASN A 125 -27.10 2.02 -14.46
CA ASN A 125 -27.19 2.20 -15.92
C ASN A 125 -26.60 3.50 -16.52
N LEU A 126 -26.07 3.36 -17.75
CA LEU A 126 -25.73 4.35 -18.80
C LEU A 126 -24.83 5.55 -18.45
N SER A 127 -24.52 5.83 -17.18
CA SER A 127 -23.74 7.01 -16.76
C SER A 127 -22.38 6.70 -16.14
N SER A 128 -21.88 5.46 -16.25
CA SER A 128 -20.56 5.04 -15.75
C SER A 128 -20.37 5.16 -14.24
N VAL A 129 -21.42 5.47 -13.46
CA VAL A 129 -21.31 5.61 -12.01
C VAL A 129 -21.32 4.23 -11.37
N THR A 130 -20.15 3.82 -10.92
CA THR A 130 -19.97 2.63 -10.09
C THR A 130 -20.31 3.00 -8.66
N GLU A 131 -21.06 2.15 -7.96
CA GLU A 131 -21.39 2.28 -6.54
C GLU A 131 -20.81 1.06 -5.81
N VAL A 132 -19.82 1.27 -4.94
CA VAL A 132 -19.31 0.23 -4.03
C VAL A 132 -20.30 0.14 -2.88
N ARG A 133 -20.95 -1.02 -2.76
CA ARG A 133 -22.02 -1.25 -1.78
C ARG A 133 -21.57 -2.06 -0.58
N GLY A 134 -20.52 -2.86 -0.73
CA GLY A 134 -19.99 -3.69 0.34
C GLY A 134 -18.51 -3.44 0.51
N ILE A 135 -18.11 -2.97 1.69
CA ILE A 135 -16.72 -2.89 2.14
C ILE A 135 -16.63 -3.67 3.44
N LEU A 136 -15.72 -4.63 3.49
CA LEU A 136 -15.25 -5.23 4.73
C LEU A 136 -14.15 -4.32 5.28
N SER A 137 -14.48 -3.53 6.31
CA SER A 137 -13.48 -2.73 7.03
C SER A 137 -12.66 -3.63 7.94
N LEU A 138 -11.35 -3.56 7.82
CA LEU A 138 -10.42 -4.28 8.69
C LEU A 138 -9.97 -3.33 9.82
N PRO A 139 -9.68 -3.86 11.02
CA PRO A 139 -9.12 -3.05 12.09
C PRO A 139 -7.84 -2.32 11.68
N GLY A 140 -7.77 -1.04 12.08
CA GLY A 140 -6.71 -0.09 11.76
C GLY A 140 -7.15 1.31 12.21
N PRO A 141 -6.37 2.37 11.96
CA PRO A 141 -5.11 2.40 11.22
C PRO A 141 -3.93 1.87 12.05
N PHE A 142 -2.80 1.62 11.39
CA PHE A 142 -1.54 1.31 12.05
C PHE A 142 -0.51 2.40 11.84
N LEU A 143 0.19 2.78 12.91
CA LEU A 143 1.29 3.72 12.88
C LEU A 143 2.64 2.97 12.81
N ILE A 144 3.48 3.39 11.87
CA ILE A 144 4.87 3.00 11.72
C ILE A 144 5.72 4.23 12.05
N LYS A 145 6.74 4.05 12.90
CA LYS A 145 7.78 5.04 13.18
C LYS A 145 9.12 4.53 12.67
N PRO A 146 9.57 4.94 11.47
CA PRO A 146 10.85 4.53 10.93
C PRO A 146 12.02 4.88 11.87
N PRO A 147 12.92 3.93 12.17
CA PRO A 147 14.16 4.25 12.86
C PRO A 147 15.07 5.14 11.99
N ALA A 148 15.81 6.04 12.62
CA ALA A 148 16.75 6.91 11.90
C ALA A 148 17.79 6.10 11.11
N GLY A 149 18.01 6.47 9.85
CA GLY A 149 18.96 5.82 8.95
C GLY A 149 18.47 4.50 8.31
N CYS A 150 17.35 3.94 8.75
CA CYS A 150 16.77 2.75 8.14
C CYS A 150 15.96 3.10 6.89
N ARG A 151 16.32 2.48 5.76
CA ARG A 151 15.67 2.74 4.47
C ARG A 151 14.75 1.62 4.01
N ILE A 152 14.90 0.44 4.60
CA ILE A 152 14.13 -0.75 4.24
C ILE A 152 13.52 -1.26 5.54
N LEU A 153 12.20 -1.15 5.65
CA LEU A 153 11.48 -1.36 6.89
C LEU A 153 10.57 -2.58 6.74
N TYR A 154 10.68 -3.52 7.65
CA TYR A 154 9.80 -4.68 7.73
C TYR A 154 8.84 -4.54 8.92
N PHE A 155 7.54 -4.56 8.66
CA PHE A 155 6.52 -4.35 9.70
C PHE A 155 5.79 -5.63 10.15
N GLY A 156 6.12 -6.79 9.59
CA GLY A 156 5.44 -8.06 9.89
C GLY A 156 4.38 -8.45 8.85
N ARG A 157 3.75 -9.60 9.10
CA ARG A 157 2.50 -10.00 8.46
C ARG A 157 1.34 -9.70 9.38
N VAL A 158 0.36 -8.92 8.92
CA VAL A 158 -0.88 -8.68 9.66
C VAL A 158 -1.93 -9.68 9.22
N ARG A 159 -2.32 -10.56 10.13
CA ARG A 159 -3.36 -11.57 9.90
C ARG A 159 -4.64 -11.15 10.61
N TYR A 160 -5.74 -11.10 9.85
CA TYR A 160 -7.07 -10.87 10.39
C TYR A 160 -7.82 -12.20 10.43
N HIS A 161 -8.24 -12.61 11.62
CA HIS A 161 -9.14 -13.75 11.77
C HIS A 161 -10.58 -13.26 11.59
N ARG A 162 -11.38 -14.02 10.84
CA ARG A 162 -12.79 -13.69 10.57
C ARG A 162 -13.71 -14.88 10.80
N ASP A 163 -14.97 -14.58 11.14
CA ASP A 163 -16.03 -15.59 11.18
C ASP A 163 -16.71 -15.78 9.81
N ALA A 164 -17.75 -16.63 9.77
CA ALA A 164 -18.51 -16.92 8.56
C ALA A 164 -19.29 -15.72 7.99
N ASP A 165 -19.54 -14.71 8.82
CA ASP A 165 -20.27 -13.49 8.45
C ASP A 165 -19.30 -12.33 8.11
N ASN A 166 -17.99 -12.61 8.04
CA ASN A 166 -16.90 -11.65 7.84
C ASN A 166 -16.65 -10.69 9.01
N ASN A 167 -17.15 -10.97 10.21
CA ASN A 167 -16.74 -10.18 11.38
C ASN A 167 -15.27 -10.50 11.69
N ILE A 168 -14.45 -9.47 11.86
CA ILE A 168 -13.06 -9.65 12.30
C ILE A 168 -13.06 -9.95 13.80
N THR A 169 -12.57 -11.13 14.18
CA THR A 169 -12.58 -11.64 15.55
C THR A 169 -11.25 -11.42 16.27
N GLU A 170 -10.15 -11.40 15.53
CA GLU A 170 -8.79 -11.24 16.07
C GLU A 170 -7.86 -10.63 15.01
N VAL A 171 -6.84 -9.91 15.48
CA VAL A 171 -5.74 -9.40 14.64
C VAL A 171 -4.42 -9.84 15.24
N GLU A 172 -3.65 -10.59 14.47
CA GLU A 172 -2.32 -11.10 14.83
C GLU A 172 -1.25 -10.39 13.98
N ILE A 173 -0.12 -10.04 14.60
CA ILE A 173 1.07 -9.58 13.88
C ILE A 173 2.14 -10.66 14.01
N ILE A 174 2.53 -11.25 12.89
CA ILE A 174 3.48 -12.36 12.83
C ILE A 174 4.81 -11.83 12.33
N ASP A 175 5.87 -12.03 13.13
CA ASP A 175 7.24 -11.71 12.74
C ASP A 175 7.86 -12.88 11.96
N GLU A 176 8.05 -12.68 10.66
CA GLU A 176 8.72 -13.61 9.74
C GLU A 176 10.00 -12.99 9.15
N PHE A 177 10.60 -12.03 9.87
CA PHE A 177 11.69 -11.19 9.34
C PHE A 177 12.82 -11.99 8.68
N ASP A 178 13.29 -13.09 9.27
CA ASP A 178 14.43 -13.82 8.71
C ASP A 178 14.07 -14.48 7.36
N ALA A 179 12.85 -15.01 7.25
CA ALA A 179 12.36 -15.60 6.01
C ALA A 179 12.13 -14.52 4.92
N VAL A 180 11.50 -13.40 5.30
CA VAL A 180 11.24 -12.28 4.38
C VAL A 180 12.53 -11.59 3.96
N LYS A 181 13.50 -11.43 4.87
CA LYS A 181 14.83 -10.90 4.53
C LYS A 181 15.50 -11.76 3.48
N LYS A 182 15.51 -13.09 3.69
CA LYS A 182 16.09 -14.03 2.74
C LYS A 182 15.39 -13.98 1.37
N GLU A 183 14.07 -13.88 1.35
CA GLU A 183 13.30 -13.70 0.10
C GLU A 183 13.69 -12.39 -0.61
N ALA A 184 13.78 -11.29 0.14
CA ALA A 184 14.17 -9.99 -0.39
C ALA A 184 15.60 -10.04 -0.98
N GLU A 185 16.56 -10.62 -0.26
CA GLU A 185 17.94 -10.76 -0.72
C GLU A 185 18.04 -11.62 -1.99
N GLN A 186 17.20 -12.66 -2.11
CA GLN A 186 17.08 -13.46 -3.32
C GLN A 186 16.45 -12.66 -4.47
N ARG A 187 15.37 -11.92 -4.20
CA ARG A 187 14.66 -11.10 -5.19
C ARG A 187 15.58 -10.02 -5.80
N TYR A 188 16.34 -9.33 -4.97
CA TYR A 188 17.23 -8.24 -5.39
C TYR A 188 18.69 -8.69 -5.62
N LYS A 189 18.98 -9.98 -5.45
CA LYS A 189 20.30 -10.60 -5.67
C LYS A 189 21.42 -9.90 -4.92
N THR A 190 21.16 -9.48 -3.68
CA THR A 190 22.09 -8.69 -2.89
C THR A 190 21.78 -8.79 -1.40
N SER A 191 22.75 -8.44 -0.54
CA SER A 191 22.52 -8.33 0.90
C SER A 191 21.70 -7.08 1.21
N ILE A 192 20.75 -7.19 2.13
CA ILE A 192 19.83 -6.11 2.46
C ILE A 192 19.97 -5.73 3.94
N ASP A 193 20.19 -4.44 4.19
CA ASP A 193 20.08 -3.86 5.52
C ASP A 193 18.63 -3.47 5.80
N MET A 194 17.90 -4.38 6.46
CA MET A 194 16.47 -4.28 6.74
C MET A 194 16.23 -4.12 8.24
N CYS A 195 15.38 -3.17 8.62
CA CYS A 195 15.04 -2.89 10.00
C CYS A 195 13.64 -3.42 10.35
N ARG A 196 13.49 -4.09 11.49
CA ARG A 196 12.17 -4.40 12.05
C ARG A 196 11.52 -3.12 12.56
N VAL A 197 10.26 -2.92 12.24
CA VAL A 197 9.43 -1.85 12.80
C VAL A 197 8.18 -2.43 13.42
N ARG A 198 7.70 -1.80 14.49
CA ARG A 198 6.49 -2.22 15.19
C ARG A 198 5.30 -1.43 14.66
N LEU A 199 4.23 -2.13 14.29
CA LEU A 199 2.93 -1.52 14.10
C LEU A 199 2.34 -1.10 15.45
N GLN A 200 1.93 0.15 15.55
CA GLN A 200 1.28 0.73 16.73
C GLN A 200 -0.17 1.04 16.40
N VAL A 201 -1.07 0.89 17.37
CA VAL A 201 -2.43 1.42 17.26
C VAL A 201 -2.37 2.87 17.77
N PRO A 202 -2.64 3.88 16.95
CA PRO A 202 -2.58 5.26 17.40
C PRO A 202 -3.66 5.54 18.45
N GLU A 203 -3.30 6.29 19.49
CA GLU A 203 -4.25 6.80 20.47
C GLU A 203 -5.15 7.86 19.80
N TYR A 204 -6.45 7.83 20.11
CA TYR A 204 -7.47 8.72 19.52
C TYR A 204 -7.81 9.91 20.39
#